data_AF-A0A366XGZ6-F1
#
_entry.id   AF-A0A366XGZ6-F1
#
_cell.length_a   1.000
_cell.length_b   1.000
_cell.length_c   1.000
_cell.angle_alpha   90.00
_cell.angle_beta   90.00
_cell.angle_gamma   90.00
#
_symmetry.space_group_name_H-M   'P 1'
#
loop_
_entity.id
_entity.type
_entity.pdbx_description
1 polymer ?
#
loop_
_entity_poly.entity_id
_entity_poly.type
_entity_poly.pdbx_seq_one_letter_code
_entity_poly.pdbx_strand_id
1 'polypeptide(L)'
;MSAVIKTTTPFTIKEVLFSALATLGAEPVSVTAENINRFRQRSNVTIGDIITNRRDYNGLQLFCFNGDVWQLQHDQDEYATRIVSATQKQYQSVSRFLNELNVAYQGCYKVYLDNIAALERQRIEQKRIDRIAETRQLAIDKAKQQGYSVKEKHIRGKIQLVLTRSV
;
A
#
# COMPACT_ATOMS: atom_id res chain seq x y z
N MET A 1 16.26 9.27 19.93
CA MET A 1 16.49 7.82 19.74
C MET A 1 15.30 7.23 18.99
N SER A 2 15.49 6.11 18.29
CA SER A 2 14.42 5.34 17.65
C SER A 2 13.82 4.33 18.64
N ALA A 3 12.50 4.34 18.82
CA ALA A 3 11.82 3.21 19.47
C ALA A 3 11.38 2.20 18.41
N VAL A 4 11.93 1.00 18.50
CA VAL A 4 11.41 -0.17 17.79
C VAL A 4 10.50 -0.88 18.76
N ILE A 5 9.18 -0.75 18.59
CA ILE A 5 8.30 -1.70 19.26
C ILE A 5 8.54 -3.05 18.62
N LYS A 6 8.78 -4.06 19.48
CA LYS A 6 8.68 -5.46 19.10
C LYS A 6 7.22 -5.79 18.82
N THR A 7 6.68 -5.27 17.71
CA THR A 7 5.37 -5.69 17.21
C THR A 7 5.56 -6.99 16.45
N THR A 8 4.59 -7.89 16.55
CA THR A 8 4.55 -9.13 15.75
C THR A 8 4.45 -8.85 14.24
N THR A 9 4.15 -7.61 13.84
CA THR A 9 4.13 -7.15 12.45
C THR A 9 4.92 -5.84 12.36
N PRO A 10 6.16 -5.86 11.87
CA PRO A 10 6.93 -4.63 11.71
C PRO A 10 6.26 -3.72 10.67
N PHE A 11 6.35 -2.41 10.87
CA PHE A 11 5.89 -1.43 9.90
C PHE A 11 6.84 -1.42 8.70
N THR A 12 6.52 -2.15 7.65
CA THR A 12 7.39 -2.30 6.46
C THR A 12 6.81 -1.57 5.25
N ILE A 13 5.49 -1.58 5.09
CA ILE A 13 4.82 -1.04 3.91
C ILE A 13 4.38 0.40 4.18
N LYS A 14 4.98 1.33 3.44
CA LYS A 14 4.72 2.77 3.56
C LYS A 14 3.23 3.12 3.40
N GLU A 15 2.57 2.58 2.39
CA GLU A 15 1.15 2.87 2.08
C GLU A 15 0.20 2.40 3.20
N VAL A 16 0.50 1.23 3.78
CA VAL A 16 -0.27 0.66 4.88
C VAL A 16 -0.06 1.48 6.15
N LEU A 17 1.19 1.86 6.43
CA LEU A 17 1.50 2.75 7.56
C LEU A 17 0.80 4.10 7.41
N PHE A 18 0.81 4.68 6.21
CA PHE A 18 0.14 5.94 5.92
C PHE A 18 -1.38 5.85 6.15
N SER A 19 -2.01 4.79 5.67
CA SER A 19 -3.44 4.54 5.87
C SER A 19 -3.78 4.34 7.35
N ALA A 20 -2.93 3.62 8.09
CA ALA A 20 -3.11 3.39 9.52
C ALA A 20 -2.99 4.68 10.33
N LEU A 21 -1.98 5.51 10.02
CA LEU A 21 -1.79 6.82 10.65
C LEU A 21 -2.96 7.78 10.35
N ALA A 22 -3.47 7.79 9.12
CA ALA A 22 -4.65 8.57 8.77
C ALA A 22 -5.91 8.12 9.53
N THR A 23 -6.09 6.80 9.70
CA THR A 23 -7.19 6.22 10.48
C THR A 23 -7.17 6.68 11.94
N LEU A 24 -5.98 6.86 12.51
CA LEU A 24 -5.80 7.37 13.87
C LEU A 24 -5.84 8.90 13.99
N GLY A 25 -6.08 9.62 12.89
CA GLY A 25 -6.09 11.08 12.88
C GLY A 25 -4.70 11.72 13.09
N ALA A 26 -3.62 10.97 12.83
CA ALA A 26 -2.24 11.45 12.98
C ALA A 26 -1.75 12.29 11.78
N GLU A 27 -2.63 12.55 10.80
CA GLU A 27 -2.41 13.39 9.61
C GLU A 27 -1.01 13.20 8.98
N PRO A 28 -0.70 12.00 8.47
CA PRO A 28 0.62 11.71 7.96
C PRO A 28 0.94 12.55 6.71
N VAL A 29 2.16 13.07 6.63
CA VAL A 29 2.67 13.82 5.48
C VAL A 29 4.03 13.24 5.07
N SER A 30 4.16 12.86 3.80
CA SER A 30 5.46 12.43 3.27
C SER A 30 6.37 13.63 3.02
N VAL A 31 7.63 13.53 3.44
CA VAL A 31 8.64 14.55 3.21
C VAL A 31 9.17 14.44 1.78
N THR A 32 9.12 15.54 1.06
CA THR A 32 9.62 15.72 -0.31
C THR A 32 10.61 16.90 -0.36
N ALA A 33 11.35 17.03 -1.47
CA ALA A 33 12.26 18.16 -1.67
C ALA A 33 11.56 19.53 -1.58
N GLU A 34 10.27 19.59 -1.90
CA GLU A 34 9.47 20.83 -1.90
C GLU A 34 9.03 21.25 -0.50
N ASN A 35 8.73 20.28 0.38
CA ASN A 35 8.13 20.55 1.69
C ASN A 35 9.10 20.43 2.86
N ILE A 36 10.31 19.88 2.67
CA ILE A 36 11.30 19.67 3.74
C ILE A 36 11.61 20.94 4.53
N ASN A 37 11.64 22.10 3.84
CA ASN A 37 11.88 23.41 4.46
C ASN A 37 10.78 23.84 5.44
N ARG A 38 9.56 23.26 5.35
CA ARG A 38 8.44 23.54 6.26
C ARG A 38 8.59 22.83 7.60
N PHE A 39 9.43 21.79 7.66
CA PHE A 39 9.58 20.91 8.81
C PHE A 39 10.91 21.10 9.54
N ARG A 40 11.43 22.33 9.55
CA ARG A 40 12.66 22.66 10.29
C ARG A 40 12.42 22.47 11.79
N GLN A 41 13.00 21.43 12.36
CA GLN A 41 12.91 21.10 13.77
C GLN A 41 14.25 20.58 14.31
N ARG A 42 14.33 20.31 15.61
CA ARG A 42 15.58 19.86 16.25
C ARG A 42 16.02 18.48 15.75
N SER A 43 15.08 17.61 15.36
CA SER A 43 15.37 16.33 14.74
C SER A 43 15.67 16.51 13.25
N ASN A 44 16.64 15.73 12.74
CA ASN A 44 16.97 15.71 11.32
C ASN A 44 15.82 15.08 10.55
N VAL A 45 15.17 15.87 9.69
CA VAL A 45 14.15 15.42 8.76
C VAL A 45 14.81 15.12 7.42
N THR A 46 14.56 13.95 6.86
CA THR A 46 15.11 13.53 5.56
C THR A 46 14.02 13.33 4.53
N ILE A 47 14.39 13.43 3.25
CA ILE A 47 13.45 13.18 2.14
C ILE A 47 13.04 11.71 2.18
N GLY A 48 11.73 11.45 2.16
CA GLY A 48 11.16 10.11 2.24
C GLY A 48 10.49 9.80 3.58
N ASP A 49 10.86 10.51 4.65
CA ASP A 49 10.27 10.36 5.98
C ASP A 49 8.76 10.66 6.00
N ILE A 50 8.07 10.17 7.03
CA ILE A 50 6.65 10.46 7.26
C ILE A 50 6.51 11.27 8.53
N ILE A 51 6.02 12.49 8.41
CA ILE A 51 5.76 13.38 9.53
C ILE A 51 4.31 13.20 9.98
N THR A 52 4.07 13.27 11.29
CA THR A 52 2.72 13.27 11.87
C THR A 52 2.42 14.62 12.50
N ASN A 53 1.14 14.91 12.76
CA ASN A 53 0.72 16.09 13.51
C ASN A 53 1.00 16.00 15.02
N ARG A 54 1.50 14.85 15.50
CA ARG A 54 1.87 14.63 16.90
C ARG A 54 3.14 15.40 17.24
N ARG A 55 3.15 16.04 18.40
CA ARG A 55 4.29 16.83 18.89
C ARG A 55 4.78 16.32 20.23
N ASP A 56 6.10 16.25 20.36
CA ASP A 56 6.81 16.09 21.63
C ASP A 56 7.73 17.30 21.88
N TYR A 57 8.62 17.21 22.88
CA TYR A 57 9.55 18.28 23.23
C TYR A 57 10.56 18.58 22.11
N ASN A 58 10.88 17.60 21.26
CA ASN A 58 11.84 17.72 20.17
C ASN A 58 11.22 18.16 18.83
N GLY A 59 9.89 18.20 18.75
CA GLY A 59 9.16 18.72 17.61
C GLY A 59 8.05 17.77 17.16
N LEU A 60 7.79 17.74 15.85
CA LEU A 60 6.86 16.78 15.26
C LEU A 60 7.48 15.38 15.28
N GLN A 61 6.69 14.42 15.74
CA GLN A 61 7.05 13.01 15.68
C GLN A 61 7.03 12.55 14.22
N LEU A 62 8.04 11.76 13.84
CA LEU A 62 8.22 11.30 12.48
C LEU A 62 8.62 9.83 12.43
N PHE A 63 8.27 9.17 11.34
CA PHE A 63 8.74 7.83 11.02
C PHE A 63 9.87 7.91 10.00
N CYS A 64 11.03 7.36 10.37
CA CYS A 64 12.16 7.16 9.48
C CYS A 64 12.20 5.72 8.99
N PHE A 65 12.53 5.54 7.72
CA PHE A 65 12.80 4.22 7.17
C PHE A 65 14.27 3.87 7.35
N ASN A 66 14.57 2.76 8.03
CA ASN A 66 15.95 2.34 8.31
C ASN A 66 16.52 1.34 7.28
N GLY A 67 15.79 1.05 6.21
CA GLY A 67 16.14 0.04 5.20
C GLY A 67 15.20 -1.17 5.22
N ASP A 68 14.67 -1.52 6.40
CA ASP A 68 13.76 -2.66 6.55
C ASP A 68 12.40 -2.24 7.14
N VAL A 69 12.42 -1.34 8.14
CA VAL A 69 11.27 -0.98 8.94
C VAL A 69 11.18 0.53 9.16
N TRP A 70 9.94 1.00 9.27
CA TRP A 70 9.61 2.35 9.70
C TRP A 70 9.70 2.44 11.21
N GLN A 71 10.54 3.33 11.71
CA GLN A 71 10.78 3.55 13.14
C GLN A 71 10.29 4.94 13.54
N LEU A 72 9.52 5.01 14.62
CA LEU A 72 9.11 6.29 15.20
C LEU A 72 10.31 6.94 15.91
N GLN A 73 10.65 8.15 15.49
CA GLN A 73 11.53 9.04 16.21
C GLN A 73 10.69 9.86 17.20
N HIS A 74 10.99 9.70 18.49
CA HIS A 74 10.38 10.45 19.57
C HIS A 74 11.39 10.73 20.68
N ASP A 75 11.05 11.64 21.59
CA ASP A 75 11.86 11.95 22.76
C ASP A 75 11.89 10.81 23.80
N GLN A 76 13.07 10.52 24.37
CA GLN A 76 13.23 9.49 25.41
C GLN A 76 12.70 9.92 26.78
N ASP A 77 12.67 11.22 27.05
CA ASP A 77 12.31 11.78 28.36
C ASP A 77 10.81 11.63 28.70
N GLU A 78 10.02 11.06 27.78
CA GLU A 78 8.64 10.63 28.09
C GLU A 78 8.60 9.57 29.21
N TYR A 79 9.68 8.79 29.41
CA TYR A 79 9.82 7.86 30.54
C TYR A 79 10.10 8.55 31.88
N ALA A 80 10.54 9.82 31.87
CA ALA A 80 10.88 10.60 33.05
C ALA A 80 9.70 11.47 33.52
N THR A 81 8.51 10.88 33.66
CA THR A 81 7.40 11.35 34.53
C THR A 81 7.23 12.86 34.75
N ARG A 82 7.30 13.68 33.69
CA ARG A 82 6.85 15.07 33.70
C ARG A 82 5.95 15.30 32.50
N ILE A 83 4.70 14.90 32.68
CA ILE A 83 3.58 15.28 31.84
C ILE A 83 3.50 16.81 31.85
N VAL A 84 3.98 17.45 30.79
CA VAL A 84 3.83 18.89 30.63
C VAL A 84 2.38 19.16 30.22
N SER A 85 1.61 19.64 31.20
CA SER A 85 0.28 20.23 31.09
C SER A 85 -0.90 19.25 30.97
N ALA A 86 -1.72 19.23 32.02
CA ALA A 86 -3.06 18.64 32.07
C ALA A 86 -4.14 19.54 31.42
N THR A 87 -3.74 20.62 30.73
CA THR A 87 -4.64 21.69 30.25
C THR A 87 -4.66 21.88 28.74
N GLN A 88 -3.91 21.08 27.98
CA GLN A 88 -3.96 21.05 26.52
C GLN A 88 -4.27 19.60 26.08
N LYS A 89 -5.15 19.43 25.08
CA LYS A 89 -5.63 18.16 24.51
C LYS A 89 -4.74 16.96 24.86
N GLN A 90 -5.27 16.08 25.72
CA GLN A 90 -4.70 14.85 26.26
C GLN A 90 -3.49 14.32 25.48
N TYR A 91 -2.29 14.59 26.00
CA TYR A 91 -1.08 13.92 25.55
C TYR A 91 -1.26 12.40 25.62
N GLN A 92 -1.22 11.73 24.47
CA GLN A 92 -1.29 10.27 24.38
C GLN A 92 0.13 9.72 24.41
N SER A 93 0.40 8.79 25.34
CA SER A 93 1.74 8.20 25.43
C SER A 93 2.14 7.47 24.14
N VAL A 94 3.43 7.50 23.78
CA VAL A 94 3.95 6.83 22.58
C VAL A 94 3.66 5.33 22.61
N SER A 95 3.77 4.68 23.76
CA SER A 95 3.41 3.27 23.92
C SER A 95 1.95 3.00 23.56
N ARG A 96 1.01 3.82 24.06
CA ARG A 96 -0.41 3.68 23.73
C ARG A 96 -0.67 3.96 22.25
N PHE A 97 -0.10 5.03 21.72
CA PHE A 97 -0.22 5.40 20.31
C PHE A 97 0.27 4.28 19.39
N LEU A 98 1.45 3.71 19.66
CA LEU A 98 2.00 2.68 18.82
C LEU A 98 1.26 1.34 18.94
N ASN A 99 0.64 1.04 20.08
CA ASN A 99 -0.27 -0.10 20.21
C ASN A 99 -1.54 0.09 19.35
N GLU A 100 -2.16 1.27 19.41
CA GLU A 100 -3.32 1.60 18.56
C GLU A 100 -2.92 1.58 17.08
N LEU A 101 -1.73 2.08 16.74
CA LEU A 101 -1.19 2.06 15.38
C LEU A 101 -0.93 0.64 14.89
N ASN A 102 -0.43 -0.25 15.74
CA ASN A 102 -0.23 -1.64 15.37
C ASN A 102 -1.56 -2.33 15.01
N VAL A 103 -2.62 -2.09 15.79
CA VAL A 103 -3.96 -2.63 15.49
C VAL A 103 -4.49 -2.07 14.16
N ALA A 104 -4.40 -0.75 13.97
CA ALA A 104 -4.82 -0.10 12.72
C ALA A 104 -4.02 -0.62 11.52
N TYR A 105 -2.69 -0.76 11.67
CA TYR A 105 -1.80 -1.28 10.64
C TYR A 105 -2.16 -2.70 10.24
N GLN A 106 -2.43 -3.60 11.19
CA GLN A 106 -2.87 -4.95 10.88
C GLN A 106 -4.20 -4.98 10.10
N GLY A 107 -5.14 -4.10 10.44
CA GLY A 107 -6.39 -3.92 9.69
C GLY A 107 -6.13 -3.48 8.25
N CYS A 108 -5.38 -2.40 8.07
CA CYS A 108 -5.02 -1.88 6.74
C CYS A 108 -4.18 -2.90 5.94
N TYR A 109 -3.33 -3.67 6.58
CA TYR A 109 -2.49 -4.69 5.94
C TYR A 109 -3.33 -5.82 5.35
N LYS A 110 -4.39 -6.27 6.05
CA LYS A 110 -5.32 -7.26 5.49
C LYS A 110 -6.01 -6.75 4.22
N VAL A 111 -6.51 -5.51 4.27
CA VAL A 111 -7.13 -4.87 3.10
C VAL A 111 -6.14 -4.74 1.93
N TYR A 112 -4.89 -4.40 2.23
CA TYR A 112 -3.82 -4.33 1.22
C TYR A 112 -3.57 -5.69 0.55
N LEU A 113 -3.50 -6.78 1.33
CA LEU A 113 -3.36 -8.14 0.79
C LEU A 113 -4.56 -8.56 -0.07
N ASP A 114 -5.77 -8.22 0.36
CA ASP A 114 -6.99 -8.52 -0.41
C ASP A 114 -6.99 -7.79 -1.76
N ASN A 115 -6.54 -6.53 -1.79
CA ASN A 115 -6.39 -5.76 -3.03
C ASN A 115 -5.35 -6.38 -3.98
N ILE A 116 -4.20 -6.81 -3.46
CA ILE A 116 -3.19 -7.52 -4.27
C ILE A 116 -3.78 -8.81 -4.85
N ALA A 117 -4.49 -9.59 -4.03
CA ALA A 117 -5.10 -10.83 -4.48
C ALA A 117 -6.15 -10.58 -5.58
N ALA A 118 -6.93 -9.50 -5.46
CA ALA A 118 -7.90 -9.11 -6.48
C ALA A 118 -7.24 -8.71 -7.80
N LEU A 119 -6.17 -7.92 -7.75
CA LEU A 119 -5.39 -7.53 -8.93
C LEU A 119 -4.76 -8.74 -9.63
N GLU A 120 -4.23 -9.71 -8.86
CA GLU A 120 -3.65 -10.91 -9.45
C GLU A 120 -4.72 -11.79 -10.11
N ARG A 121 -5.93 -11.90 -9.52
CA ARG A 121 -7.06 -12.59 -10.15
C ARG A 121 -7.45 -11.96 -11.49
N GLN A 122 -7.52 -10.63 -11.55
CA GLN A 122 -7.80 -9.92 -12.81
C GLN A 122 -6.71 -10.19 -13.86
N ARG A 123 -5.43 -10.19 -13.45
CA ARG A 123 -4.31 -10.49 -14.33
C ARG A 123 -4.37 -11.91 -14.90
N ILE A 124 -4.73 -12.89 -14.07
CA ILE A 124 -4.88 -14.28 -14.49
C ILE A 124 -6.04 -14.42 -15.50
N GLU A 125 -7.18 -13.77 -15.23
CA GLU A 125 -8.32 -13.83 -16.15
C GLU A 125 -8.01 -13.12 -17.48
N GLN A 126 -7.29 -12.00 -17.46
CA GLN A 126 -6.85 -11.33 -18.68
C GLN A 126 -5.93 -12.24 -19.51
N LYS A 127 -4.93 -12.86 -18.89
CA LYS A 127 -4.06 -13.84 -19.56
C LYS A 127 -4.86 -15.00 -20.18
N ARG A 128 -5.92 -15.44 -19.51
CA ARG A 128 -6.81 -16.48 -20.03
C ARG A 128 -7.56 -15.99 -21.27
N ILE A 129 -8.12 -14.78 -21.24
CA ILE A 129 -8.81 -14.16 -22.38
C ILE A 129 -7.84 -14.01 -23.56
N ASP A 130 -6.64 -13.49 -23.31
CA ASP A 130 -5.61 -13.29 -24.34
C ASP A 130 -5.21 -14.61 -24.99
N ARG A 131 -4.99 -15.67 -24.18
CA ARG A 131 -4.69 -17.01 -24.70
C ARG A 131 -5.82 -17.59 -25.55
N ILE A 132 -7.08 -17.37 -25.15
CA ILE A 132 -8.25 -17.77 -25.94
C ILE A 132 -8.30 -16.97 -27.25
N ALA A 133 -8.00 -15.68 -27.22
CA ALA A 133 -7.95 -14.84 -28.42
C ALA A 133 -6.83 -15.25 -29.38
N GLU A 134 -5.63 -15.55 -28.87
CA GLU A 134 -4.50 -16.07 -29.65
C GLU A 134 -4.83 -17.41 -30.30
N THR A 135 -5.34 -18.37 -29.52
CA THR A 135 -5.73 -19.68 -30.06
C THR A 135 -6.85 -19.57 -31.09
N ARG A 136 -7.83 -18.68 -30.88
CA ARG A 136 -8.86 -18.35 -31.87
C ARG A 136 -8.23 -17.81 -33.16
N GLN A 137 -7.33 -16.83 -33.04
CA GLN A 137 -6.71 -16.19 -34.20
C GLN A 137 -5.87 -17.20 -35.01
N LEU A 138 -5.04 -18.00 -34.33
CA LEU A 138 -4.25 -19.06 -34.96
C LEU A 138 -5.13 -20.08 -35.69
N ALA A 139 -6.29 -20.45 -35.12
CA ALA A 139 -7.23 -21.37 -35.77
C ALA A 139 -7.86 -20.76 -37.03
N ILE A 140 -8.23 -19.47 -37.00
CA ILE A 140 -8.76 -18.74 -38.16
C ILE A 140 -7.70 -18.64 -39.26
N ASP A 141 -6.48 -18.25 -38.92
CA ASP A 141 -5.40 -18.04 -39.87
C ASP A 141 -5.01 -19.35 -40.56
N LYS A 142 -4.91 -20.44 -39.78
CA LYS A 142 -4.67 -21.79 -40.32
C LYS A 142 -5.79 -22.25 -41.26
N ALA A 143 -7.05 -21.98 -40.92
CA ALA A 143 -8.18 -22.34 -41.78
C ALA A 143 -8.19 -21.54 -43.09
N LYS A 144 -7.88 -20.23 -43.03
CA LYS A 144 -7.75 -19.38 -44.22
C LYS A 144 -6.60 -19.84 -45.14
N GLN A 145 -5.45 -20.20 -44.56
CA GLN A 145 -4.32 -20.76 -45.32
C GLN A 145 -4.70 -22.06 -46.06
N GLN A 146 -5.58 -22.87 -45.49
CA GLN A 146 -6.10 -24.09 -46.10
C GLN A 146 -7.24 -23.84 -47.11
N GLY A 147 -7.60 -22.57 -47.36
CA GLY A 147 -8.63 -22.18 -48.33
C GLY A 147 -10.07 -22.24 -47.80
N TYR A 148 -10.26 -22.33 -46.48
CA TYR A 148 -11.60 -22.26 -45.87
C TYR A 148 -12.02 -20.81 -45.60
N SER A 149 -13.30 -20.52 -45.84
CA SER A 149 -13.97 -19.33 -45.29
C SER A 149 -14.41 -19.64 -43.85
N VAL A 150 -14.21 -18.69 -42.93
CA VAL A 150 -14.45 -18.88 -41.50
C VAL A 150 -15.57 -17.95 -41.03
N LYS A 151 -16.60 -18.52 -40.40
CA LYS A 151 -17.67 -17.76 -39.74
C LYS A 151 -17.66 -18.04 -38.24
N GLU A 152 -17.53 -17.00 -37.44
CA GLU A 152 -17.53 -17.08 -35.97
C GLU A 152 -18.96 -17.00 -35.42
N LYS A 153 -19.27 -17.86 -34.44
CA LYS A 153 -20.52 -17.84 -33.67
C LYS A 153 -20.20 -17.94 -32.17
N HIS A 154 -20.90 -17.14 -31.36
CA HIS A 154 -20.84 -17.23 -29.91
C HIS A 154 -22.07 -17.97 -29.40
N ILE A 155 -21.89 -19.16 -28.82
CA ILE A 155 -22.99 -19.99 -28.32
C ILE A 155 -22.68 -20.43 -26.90
N ARG A 156 -23.55 -20.05 -25.95
CA ARG A 156 -23.45 -20.42 -24.51
C ARG A 156 -22.05 -20.16 -23.92
N GLY A 157 -21.48 -19.00 -24.23
CA GLY A 157 -20.16 -18.59 -23.72
C GLY A 157 -18.96 -19.30 -24.39
N LYS A 158 -19.18 -20.08 -25.46
CA LYS A 158 -18.11 -20.69 -26.26
C LYS A 158 -18.02 -20.02 -27.63
N ILE A 159 -16.80 -19.94 -28.16
CA ILE A 159 -16.51 -19.49 -29.52
C ILE A 159 -16.54 -20.72 -30.43
N GLN A 160 -17.46 -20.75 -31.38
CA GLN A 160 -17.56 -21.78 -32.41
C GLN A 160 -17.15 -21.20 -33.76
N LEU A 161 -16.13 -21.79 -34.38
CA LEU A 161 -15.70 -21.44 -35.74
C LEU A 161 -16.34 -22.44 -36.73
N VAL A 162 -17.14 -21.93 -37.66
CA VAL A 162 -17.73 -22.70 -38.74
C VAL A 162 -16.87 -22.50 -39.99
N LEU A 163 -16.29 -23.59 -40.49
CA LEU A 163 -15.44 -23.60 -41.68
C LEU A 163 -16.25 -24.03 -42.90
N THR A 164 -16.29 -23.21 -43.94
CA THR A 164 -16.93 -23.56 -45.22
C THR A 164 -15.93 -23.45 -46.35
N ARG A 165 -15.85 -24.50 -47.18
CA ARG A 165 -15.00 -24.52 -48.38
C ARG A 165 -15.91 -24.51 -49.60
N SER A 166 -15.83 -23.45 -50.40
CA SER A 166 -16.39 -23.46 -51.74
C SER A 166 -15.44 -24.25 -52.64
N VAL A 167 -15.95 -25.35 -53.21
CA VAL A 167 -15.29 -26.16 -54.24
C VAL A 167 -15.50 -25.48 -55.59
#